data_AF-A0A535KA96-F1
#
_entry.id   AF-A0A535KA96-F1
#
_cell.length_a   1.000
_cell.length_b   1.000
_cell.length_c   1.000
_cell.angle_alpha   90.00
_cell.angle_beta   90.00
_cell.angle_gamma   90.00
#
_symmetry.space_group_name_H-M   'P 1'
#
loop_
_entity.id
_entity.type
_entity.pdbx_description
1 polymer ?
#
loop_
_entity_poly.entity_id
_entity_poly.type
_entity_poly.pdbx_seq_one_letter_code
_entity_poly.pdbx_strand_id
1 'polypeptide(L)'
;MINRSDRVQIWSSQLWANDFPPVCAMTGRPAETWRKFKFSTPPDWAYALLALVCLGGLGVIAFAVVMALVAQRATGFLPLTKASSSTVTLATWIPSGLLIGGFALWLLALVVALSTNDSTASAVAGWSFFVGLLFIIAGLIGRLVVKPLICPRAKVMEAAPGQNDRIVELRNVNPAFVTAVRHSQQARAAQFGQATRPPLMQQ
;
A
#
# COMPACT_ATOMS: atom_id res chain seq x y z
N MET A 1 -18.45 -0.37 -17.46
CA MET A 1 -17.79 -0.52 -16.14
C MET A 1 -17.82 -1.98 -15.75
N ILE A 2 -16.67 -2.67 -15.69
CA ILE A 2 -16.65 -4.08 -15.26
C ILE A 2 -16.91 -4.08 -13.75
N ASN A 3 -18.07 -4.59 -13.34
CA ASN A 3 -18.46 -4.74 -11.95
C ASN A 3 -17.61 -5.85 -11.31
N ARG A 4 -16.40 -5.49 -10.90
CA ARG A 4 -15.51 -6.39 -10.17
C ARG A 4 -15.92 -6.41 -8.70
N SER A 5 -16.11 -7.60 -8.15
CA SER A 5 -16.57 -7.82 -6.77
C SER A 5 -15.48 -7.54 -5.72
N ASP A 6 -14.21 -7.45 -6.14
CA ASP A 6 -13.04 -7.16 -5.29
C ASP A 6 -12.67 -5.67 -5.22
N ARG A 7 -13.50 -4.78 -5.79
CA ARG A 7 -13.16 -3.37 -5.99
C ARG A 7 -14.31 -2.41 -5.71
N VAL A 8 -13.97 -1.27 -5.11
CA VAL A 8 -14.91 -0.18 -4.86
C VAL A 8 -14.23 1.17 -5.03
N GLN A 9 -14.90 2.11 -5.67
CA GLN A 9 -14.46 3.49 -5.79
C GLN A 9 -15.09 4.31 -4.67
N ILE A 10 -14.26 5.05 -3.97
CA ILE A 10 -14.64 5.90 -2.85
C ILE A 10 -13.91 7.23 -2.94
N TRP A 11 -14.47 8.26 -2.32
CA TRP A 11 -13.81 9.56 -2.21
C TRP A 11 -12.66 9.50 -1.19
N SER A 12 -11.58 10.24 -1.43
CA SER A 12 -10.45 10.29 -0.50
C SER A 12 -10.83 10.95 0.83
N SER A 13 -11.75 11.93 0.79
CA SER A 13 -12.38 12.51 1.98
C SER A 13 -13.12 11.47 2.81
N GLN A 14 -13.89 10.57 2.18
CA GLN A 14 -14.62 9.50 2.86
C GLN A 14 -13.65 8.52 3.54
N LEU A 15 -12.52 8.23 2.89
CA LEU A 15 -11.47 7.40 3.47
C LEU A 15 -10.85 8.01 4.73
N TRP A 16 -10.66 9.32 4.74
CA TRP A 16 -10.14 10.05 5.89
C TRP A 16 -11.17 10.20 7.01
N ALA A 17 -12.43 10.46 6.65
CA ALA A 17 -13.55 10.66 7.58
C ALA A 17 -13.97 9.38 8.34
N ASN A 18 -13.41 8.22 7.98
CA ASN A 18 -13.74 6.93 8.58
C ASN A 18 -15.23 6.54 8.45
N ASP A 19 -15.90 7.04 7.41
CA ASP A 19 -17.32 6.80 7.17
C ASP A 19 -17.51 5.52 6.33
N PHE A 20 -17.24 4.38 6.98
CA PHE A 20 -17.37 3.05 6.41
C PHE A 20 -18.30 2.17 7.24
N PRO A 21 -19.02 1.22 6.60
CA PRO A 21 -19.76 0.21 7.32
C PRO A 21 -18.80 -0.60 8.22
N PRO A 22 -19.29 -1.13 9.37
CA PRO A 22 -18.48 -1.90 10.31
C PRO A 22 -18.22 -3.34 9.80
N VAL A 23 -17.73 -3.46 8.56
CA VAL A 23 -17.39 -4.70 7.89
C VAL A 23 -15.91 -4.67 7.54
N CYS A 24 -15.16 -5.70 7.90
CA CYS A 24 -13.74 -5.82 7.66
C CYS A 24 -13.44 -5.83 6.15
N ALA A 25 -12.56 -4.93 5.71
CA ALA A 25 -12.17 -4.79 4.31
C ALA A 25 -11.45 -6.02 3.74
N MET A 26 -10.86 -6.88 4.58
CA MET A 26 -10.11 -8.08 4.14
C MET A 26 -10.93 -9.36 4.26
N THR A 27 -11.66 -9.54 5.35
CA THR A 27 -12.32 -10.82 5.67
C THR A 27 -13.85 -10.79 5.53
N GLY A 28 -14.46 -9.61 5.41
CA GLY A 28 -15.93 -9.47 5.36
C GLY A 28 -16.65 -9.72 6.69
N ARG A 29 -15.92 -10.05 7.76
CA ARG A 29 -16.44 -10.20 9.13
C ARG A 29 -16.73 -8.82 9.76
N PRO A 30 -17.51 -8.72 10.85
CA PRO A 30 -17.66 -7.46 11.56
C PRO A 30 -16.30 -6.86 11.95
N ALA A 31 -16.18 -5.54 11.81
CA ALA A 31 -14.96 -4.82 12.12
C ALA A 31 -14.75 -4.73 13.64
N GLU A 32 -13.51 -4.95 14.08
CA GLU A 32 -13.13 -4.83 15.49
C GLU A 32 -12.18 -3.64 15.73
N THR A 33 -11.45 -3.23 14.69
CA THR A 33 -10.48 -2.14 14.76
C THR A 33 -10.48 -1.32 13.48
N TRP A 34 -9.99 -0.09 13.57
CA TRP A 34 -9.76 0.78 12.43
C TRP A 34 -8.28 1.04 12.29
N ARG A 35 -7.72 0.64 11.15
CA ARG A 35 -6.28 0.81 10.89
C ARG A 35 -6.07 1.90 9.86
N LYS A 36 -5.12 2.79 10.14
CA LYS A 36 -4.66 3.80 9.18
C LYS A 36 -3.84 3.13 8.07
N PHE A 37 -4.24 3.36 6.84
CA PHE A 37 -3.50 2.98 5.63
C PHE A 37 -3.02 4.23 4.90
N LYS A 38 -1.81 4.12 4.33
CA LYS A 38 -1.23 5.11 3.44
C LYS A 38 -1.08 4.47 2.07
N PHE A 39 -1.91 4.90 1.14
CA PHE A 39 -1.87 4.49 -0.26
C PHE A 39 -1.00 5.45 -1.03
N SER A 40 -0.21 4.90 -1.94
CA SER A 40 0.72 5.64 -2.78
C SER A 40 0.69 5.00 -4.16
N THR A 41 0.18 5.71 -5.14
CA THR A 41 0.12 5.28 -6.54
C THR A 41 1.12 6.13 -7.33
N PRO A 42 2.32 5.62 -7.62
CA PRO A 42 3.22 6.28 -8.57
C PRO A 42 2.61 6.21 -9.98
N PRO A 43 2.85 7.21 -10.84
CA PRO A 43 2.39 7.15 -12.21
C PRO A 43 3.14 6.07 -12.99
N ASP A 44 2.50 5.51 -14.00
CA ASP A 44 3.02 4.34 -14.72
C ASP A 44 4.37 4.64 -15.42
N TRP A 45 4.60 5.88 -15.86
CA TRP A 45 5.88 6.30 -16.43
C TRP A 45 7.04 6.27 -15.42
N ALA A 46 6.78 6.45 -14.13
CA ALA A 46 7.84 6.49 -13.12
C ALA A 46 8.52 5.14 -12.94
N TYR A 47 7.85 4.02 -13.30
CA TYR A 47 8.49 2.71 -13.33
C TYR A 47 9.53 2.58 -14.45
N ALA A 48 9.48 3.40 -15.51
CA ALA A 48 10.52 3.41 -16.55
C ALA A 48 11.89 3.83 -15.97
N LEU A 49 11.90 4.65 -14.91
CA LEU A 49 13.13 5.02 -14.21
C LEU A 49 13.76 3.82 -13.48
N LEU A 50 12.98 2.81 -13.09
CA LEU A 50 13.51 1.60 -12.46
C LEU A 50 14.46 0.86 -13.42
N ALA A 51 14.17 0.87 -14.72
CA ALA A 51 15.03 0.26 -15.74
C ALA A 51 16.40 0.96 -15.81
N LEU A 52 16.44 2.30 -15.65
CA LEU A 52 17.68 3.07 -15.57
C LEU A 52 18.46 2.79 -14.28
N VAL A 53 17.76 2.53 -13.16
CA VAL A 53 18.41 2.09 -11.92
C VAL A 53 19.10 0.75 -12.08
N CYS A 54 18.45 -0.21 -12.74
CA CYS A 54 19.03 -1.53 -12.99
C CYS A 54 20.30 -1.48 -13.86
N LEU A 55 20.43 -0.46 -14.71
CA LEU A 55 21.61 -0.27 -15.57
C LEU A 55 22.78 0.44 -14.87
N GLY A 56 22.54 1.19 -13.79
CA GLY A 56 23.54 2.11 -13.22
C GLY A 56 23.87 1.96 -11.74
N GLY A 57 23.15 1.14 -10.96
CA GLY A 57 23.46 0.79 -9.55
C GLY A 57 23.28 1.91 -8.51
N LEU A 58 23.66 3.15 -8.82
CA LEU A 58 23.51 4.34 -7.96
C LEU A 58 22.10 4.96 -8.00
N GLY A 59 21.24 4.51 -8.92
CA GLY A 59 19.95 5.12 -9.16
C GLY A 59 18.87 4.82 -8.11
N VAL A 60 19.10 3.90 -7.15
CA VAL A 60 18.06 3.44 -6.21
C VAL A 60 17.54 4.58 -5.33
N ILE A 61 18.45 5.43 -4.83
CA ILE A 61 18.09 6.56 -3.97
C ILE A 61 17.35 7.63 -4.80
N ALA A 62 17.90 8.01 -5.96
CA ALA A 62 17.25 8.98 -6.85
C ALA A 62 15.86 8.50 -7.30
N PHE A 63 15.72 7.23 -7.64
CA PHE A 63 14.45 6.60 -7.98
C PHE A 63 13.46 6.63 -6.82
N ALA A 64 13.90 6.28 -5.60
CA ALA A 64 13.05 6.34 -4.42
C ALA A 64 12.56 7.78 -4.15
N VAL A 65 13.43 8.77 -4.35
CA VAL A 65 13.10 10.20 -4.21
C VAL A 65 12.09 10.63 -5.28
N VAL A 66 12.31 10.33 -6.56
CA VAL A 66 11.38 10.68 -7.65
C VAL A 66 10.03 10.01 -7.44
N MET A 67 10.00 8.73 -7.08
CA MET A 67 8.77 8.02 -6.74
C MET A 67 8.07 8.66 -5.54
N ALA A 68 8.82 9.11 -4.54
CA ALA A 68 8.24 9.79 -3.38
C ALA A 68 7.61 11.14 -3.77
N LEU A 69 8.23 11.90 -4.66
CA LEU A 69 7.77 13.22 -5.09
C LEU A 69 6.55 13.14 -6.00
N VAL A 70 6.53 12.18 -6.93
CA VAL A 70 5.51 12.11 -7.99
C VAL A 70 4.32 11.23 -7.58
N ALA A 71 4.47 10.36 -6.57
CA ALA A 71 3.38 9.47 -6.20
C ALA A 71 2.16 10.22 -5.65
N GLN A 72 0.99 9.86 -6.18
CA GLN A 72 -0.27 10.30 -5.64
C GLN A 72 -0.58 9.53 -4.37
N ARG A 73 -0.81 10.26 -3.28
CA ARG A 73 -1.02 9.69 -1.96
C ARG A 73 -2.45 9.94 -1.49
N ALA A 74 -3.00 8.93 -0.83
CA ALA A 74 -4.21 9.04 -0.05
C ALA A 74 -3.99 8.32 1.27
N THR A 75 -4.47 8.91 2.36
CA THR A 75 -4.41 8.31 3.69
C THR A 75 -5.80 8.22 4.25
N GLY A 76 -6.06 7.18 5.04
CA GLY A 76 -7.25 7.14 5.86
C GLY A 76 -7.41 5.78 6.54
N PHE A 77 -8.59 5.54 7.08
CA PHE A 77 -8.84 4.40 7.96
C PHE A 77 -9.66 3.33 7.24
N LEU A 78 -9.28 2.07 7.45
CA LEU A 78 -10.06 0.93 6.98
C LEU A 78 -10.46 0.04 8.17
N PRO A 79 -11.73 -0.42 8.20
CA PRO A 79 -12.19 -1.39 9.18
C PRO A 79 -11.50 -2.75 8.96
N LEU A 80 -10.99 -3.33 10.03
CA LEU A 80 -10.34 -4.65 10.06
C LEU A 80 -10.76 -5.46 11.28
N THR A 81 -10.50 -6.76 11.24
CA THR A 81 -10.48 -7.61 12.45
C THR A 81 -9.10 -7.55 13.11
N LYS A 82 -8.99 -7.91 14.41
CA LYS A 82 -7.70 -7.97 15.11
C LYS A 82 -6.70 -8.90 14.40
N ALA A 83 -7.12 -10.10 14.01
CA ALA A 83 -6.29 -11.07 13.29
C ALA A 83 -5.81 -10.56 11.90
N SER A 84 -6.68 -9.85 11.19
CA SER A 84 -6.31 -9.22 9.92
C SER A 84 -5.31 -8.08 10.13
N SER A 85 -5.50 -7.29 11.18
CA SER A 85 -4.59 -6.20 11.52
C SER A 85 -3.19 -6.71 11.92
N SER A 86 -3.08 -7.79 12.67
CA SER A 86 -1.77 -8.37 13.02
C SER A 86 -1.08 -8.92 11.77
N THR A 87 -1.82 -9.57 10.88
CA THR A 87 -1.30 -10.09 9.59
C THR A 87 -0.73 -8.96 8.72
N VAL A 88 -1.44 -7.83 8.59
CA VAL A 88 -0.94 -6.66 7.84
C VAL A 88 0.31 -6.06 8.49
N THR A 89 0.39 -6.06 9.83
CA THR A 89 1.60 -5.62 10.54
C THR A 89 2.77 -6.53 10.23
N LEU A 90 2.56 -7.84 10.34
CA LEU A 90 3.59 -8.86 10.08
C LEU A 90 4.08 -8.80 8.63
N ALA A 91 3.15 -8.72 7.66
CA ALA A 91 3.44 -8.59 6.23
C ALA A 91 4.17 -7.28 5.86
N THR A 92 4.12 -6.26 6.72
CA THR A 92 4.87 -5.01 6.52
C THR A 92 6.22 -5.02 7.23
N TRP A 93 6.27 -5.58 8.43
CA TRP A 93 7.48 -5.61 9.27
C TRP A 93 8.50 -6.65 8.79
N ILE A 94 8.07 -7.88 8.43
CA ILE A 94 9.00 -8.94 8.01
C ILE A 94 9.86 -8.49 6.82
N PRO A 95 9.29 -8.04 5.68
CA PRO A 95 10.11 -7.66 4.54
C PRO A 95 10.99 -6.44 4.85
N SER A 96 10.51 -5.52 5.68
CA SER A 96 11.29 -4.35 6.09
C SER A 96 12.47 -4.74 6.98
N GLY A 97 12.27 -5.69 7.90
CA GLY A 97 13.33 -6.24 8.75
C GLY A 97 14.39 -6.98 7.92
N LEU A 98 13.99 -7.78 6.93
CA LEU A 98 14.94 -8.45 6.02
C LEU A 98 15.80 -7.44 5.23
N LEU A 99 15.19 -6.36 4.73
CA LEU A 99 15.95 -5.31 4.03
C LEU A 99 16.96 -4.64 4.95
N ILE A 100 16.55 -4.23 6.15
CA ILE A 100 17.44 -3.59 7.13
C ILE A 100 18.57 -4.54 7.54
N GLY A 101 18.25 -5.81 7.81
CA GLY A 101 19.23 -6.84 8.14
C GLY A 101 20.23 -7.08 7.02
N GLY A 102 19.78 -7.11 5.76
CA GLY A 102 20.65 -7.25 4.60
C GLY A 102 21.63 -6.08 4.45
N PHE A 103 21.18 -4.84 4.64
CA PHE A 103 22.06 -3.66 4.64
C PHE A 103 23.05 -3.67 5.81
N ALA A 104 22.62 -4.08 7.01
CA ALA A 104 23.51 -4.21 8.16
C ALA A 104 24.62 -5.24 7.92
N LEU A 105 24.28 -6.39 7.30
CA LEU A 105 25.24 -7.42 6.88
C LEU A 105 26.26 -6.89 5.87
N TRP A 106 25.83 -6.09 4.90
CA TRP A 106 26.74 -5.46 3.95
C TRP A 106 27.67 -4.43 4.60
N LEU A 107 27.17 -3.61 5.52
CA LEU A 107 28.02 -2.69 6.28
C LEU A 107 29.05 -3.44 7.12
N LEU A 108 28.67 -4.51 7.80
CA LEU A 108 29.59 -5.36 8.55
C LEU A 108 30.63 -6.01 7.64
N ALA A 109 30.21 -6.56 6.50
CA ALA A 109 31.13 -7.14 5.52
C ALA A 109 32.15 -6.12 4.99
N LEU A 110 31.71 -4.90 4.72
CA LEU A 110 32.58 -3.79 4.29
C LEU A 110 33.59 -3.41 5.37
N VAL A 111 33.14 -3.24 6.62
CA VAL A 111 34.04 -2.90 7.74
C VAL A 111 35.08 -4.01 7.95
N VAL A 112 34.67 -5.28 7.94
CA VAL A 112 35.58 -6.42 8.07
C VAL A 112 36.58 -6.43 6.90
N ALA A 113 36.12 -6.32 5.66
CA ALA A 113 36.98 -6.31 4.48
C ALA A 113 38.03 -5.19 4.48
N LEU A 114 37.72 -4.04 5.11
CA LEU A 114 38.64 -2.90 5.21
C LEU A 114 39.57 -2.93 6.44
N SER A 115 39.25 -3.75 7.45
CA SER A 115 39.94 -3.75 8.75
C SER A 115 40.89 -4.92 8.97
N THR A 116 40.81 -5.96 8.14
CA THR A 116 41.64 -7.17 8.30
C THR A 116 42.24 -7.63 6.98
N ASN A 117 43.49 -8.11 7.05
CA ASN A 117 44.17 -8.77 5.93
C ASN A 117 44.17 -10.31 6.08
N ASP A 118 43.44 -10.84 7.06
CA ASP A 118 43.31 -12.28 7.26
C ASP A 118 42.45 -12.92 6.16
N SER A 119 43.00 -13.95 5.50
CA SER A 119 42.34 -14.74 4.46
C SER A 119 41.03 -15.39 4.92
N THR A 120 40.94 -15.79 6.20
CA THR A 120 39.73 -16.41 6.75
C THR A 120 38.63 -15.37 6.98
N ALA A 121 38.98 -14.21 7.53
CA ALA A 121 38.04 -13.12 7.75
C ALA A 121 37.53 -12.48 6.44
N SER A 122 38.39 -12.39 5.42
CA SER A 122 37.98 -11.94 4.08
C SER A 122 37.05 -12.93 3.38
N ALA A 123 37.25 -14.25 3.53
CA ALA A 123 36.31 -15.25 3.05
C ALA A 123 34.94 -15.14 3.75
N VAL A 124 34.92 -14.91 5.07
CA VAL A 124 33.69 -14.67 5.84
C VAL A 124 32.98 -13.39 5.38
N ALA A 125 33.72 -12.31 5.10
CA ALA A 125 33.17 -11.08 4.54
C ALA A 125 32.52 -11.31 3.16
N GLY A 126 33.17 -12.11 2.30
CA GLY A 126 32.62 -12.52 1.01
C GLY A 126 31.29 -13.26 1.13
N TRP A 127 31.20 -14.27 1.99
CA TRP A 127 29.94 -14.99 2.24
C TRP A 127 28.86 -14.08 2.84
N SER A 128 29.23 -13.20 3.76
CA SER A 128 28.31 -12.23 4.39
C SER A 128 27.70 -11.29 3.34
N PHE A 129 28.45 -10.93 2.29
CA PHE A 129 27.93 -10.16 1.17
C PHE A 129 26.83 -10.91 0.40
N PHE A 130 27.03 -12.18 0.06
CA PHE A 130 26.02 -12.99 -0.64
C PHE A 130 24.78 -13.25 0.21
N VAL A 131 24.95 -13.50 1.52
CA VAL A 131 23.82 -13.65 2.46
C VAL A 131 23.04 -12.34 2.57
N GLY A 132 23.74 -11.20 2.68
CA GLY A 132 23.12 -9.88 2.66
C GLY A 132 22.33 -9.61 1.38
N LEU A 133 22.88 -10.01 0.21
CA LEU A 133 22.19 -9.90 -1.07
C LEU A 133 20.91 -10.75 -1.08
N LEU A 134 20.97 -11.99 -0.60
CA LEU A 134 19.81 -12.89 -0.52
C LEU A 134 18.73 -12.31 0.39
N PHE A 135 19.10 -11.70 1.52
CA PHE A 135 18.16 -11.05 2.44
C PHE A 135 17.49 -9.83 1.79
N ILE A 136 18.25 -9.04 1.02
CA ILE A 136 17.68 -7.91 0.27
C ILE A 136 16.71 -8.42 -0.80
N ILE A 137 17.07 -9.44 -1.57
CA ILE A 137 16.20 -10.02 -2.60
C ILE A 137 14.92 -10.58 -1.96
N ALA A 138 15.04 -11.39 -0.91
CA ALA A 138 13.89 -11.94 -0.19
C ALA A 138 13.01 -10.84 0.43
N GLY A 139 13.61 -9.78 1.00
CA GLY A 139 12.91 -8.61 1.50
C GLY A 139 12.18 -7.82 0.40
N LEU A 140 12.81 -7.65 -0.76
CA LEU A 140 12.19 -7.02 -1.93
C LEU A 140 11.02 -7.85 -2.45
N ILE A 141 11.18 -9.17 -2.60
CA ILE A 141 10.11 -10.08 -3.01
C ILE A 141 8.96 -10.04 -2.01
N GLY A 142 9.24 -10.14 -0.71
CA GLY A 142 8.23 -10.02 0.34
C GLY A 142 7.47 -8.68 0.27
N ARG A 143 8.17 -7.58 0.00
CA ARG A 143 7.57 -6.24 -0.08
C ARG A 143 6.79 -6.01 -1.38
N LEU A 144 7.26 -6.54 -2.51
CA LEU A 144 6.69 -6.27 -3.84
C LEU A 144 5.65 -7.32 -4.28
N VAL A 145 5.71 -8.53 -3.74
CA VAL A 145 4.81 -9.64 -4.10
C VAL A 145 3.87 -9.96 -2.93
N VAL A 146 4.41 -10.30 -1.75
CA VAL A 146 3.59 -10.80 -0.63
C VAL A 146 2.70 -9.73 -0.04
N LYS A 147 3.27 -8.56 0.31
CA LYS A 147 2.50 -7.43 0.87
C LYS A 147 1.30 -7.04 -0.01
N PRO A 148 1.45 -6.86 -1.34
CA PRO A 148 0.30 -6.50 -2.15
C PRO A 148 -0.74 -7.60 -2.40
N LEU A 149 -0.37 -8.86 -2.26
CA LEU A 149 -1.29 -9.99 -2.37
C LEU A 149 -2.18 -10.12 -1.13
N ILE A 150 -1.65 -9.80 0.05
CA ILE A 150 -2.35 -9.99 1.33
C ILE A 150 -3.06 -8.71 1.78
N CYS A 151 -2.47 -7.53 1.54
CA CYS A 151 -3.02 -6.27 2.04
C CYS A 151 -4.00 -5.63 1.05
N PRO A 152 -4.94 -4.80 1.54
CA PRO A 152 -5.77 -3.97 0.69
C PRO A 152 -4.88 -3.06 -0.16
N ARG A 153 -5.16 -3.01 -1.45
CA ARG A 153 -4.51 -2.08 -2.38
C ARG A 153 -5.46 -0.91 -2.63
N ALA A 154 -4.90 0.23 -2.96
CA ALA A 154 -5.70 1.31 -3.52
C ALA A 154 -4.97 1.94 -4.69
N LYS A 155 -5.72 2.25 -5.74
CA LYS A 155 -5.27 3.11 -6.84
C LYS A 155 -5.90 4.48 -6.61
N VAL A 156 -5.07 5.48 -6.33
CA VAL A 156 -5.51 6.88 -6.26
C VAL A 156 -5.56 7.39 -7.69
N MET A 157 -6.73 7.86 -8.11
CA MET A 157 -6.93 8.48 -9.41
C MET A 157 -6.66 9.98 -9.31
N GLU A 158 -6.19 10.57 -10.40
CA GLU A 158 -5.98 12.01 -10.48
C GLU A 158 -7.33 12.72 -10.32
N ALA A 159 -7.34 13.86 -9.62
CA ALA A 159 -8.54 14.68 -9.53
C ALA A 159 -8.86 15.25 -10.92
N ALA A 160 -10.10 15.11 -11.38
CA ALA A 160 -10.54 15.73 -12.62
C ALA A 160 -10.49 17.27 -12.50
N PRO A 161 -10.27 18.01 -13.60
CA PRO A 161 -10.27 19.46 -13.59
C PRO A 161 -11.57 20.01 -12.98
N GLY A 162 -11.46 20.85 -11.94
CA GLY A 162 -12.62 21.39 -11.20
C GLY A 162 -13.08 20.57 -9.99
N GLN A 163 -12.41 19.46 -9.68
CA GLN A 163 -12.71 18.63 -8.52
C GLN A 163 -11.63 18.73 -7.43
N ASN A 164 -12.04 19.03 -6.20
CA ASN A 164 -11.11 19.19 -5.07
C ASN A 164 -10.78 17.86 -4.37
N ASP A 165 -11.52 16.79 -4.67
CA ASP A 165 -11.36 15.48 -4.04
C ASP A 165 -10.92 14.42 -5.05
N ARG A 166 -10.07 13.50 -4.60
CA ARG A 166 -9.54 12.41 -5.41
C ARG A 166 -10.39 11.16 -5.23
N ILE A 167 -10.62 10.44 -6.32
CA ILE A 167 -11.24 9.12 -6.25
C ILE A 167 -10.16 8.09 -5.93
N VAL A 168 -10.44 7.25 -4.95
CA VAL A 168 -9.60 6.13 -4.54
C VAL A 168 -10.33 4.83 -4.90
N GLU A 169 -9.76 4.06 -5.82
CA GLU A 169 -10.22 2.71 -6.13
C GLU A 169 -9.55 1.73 -5.17
N LEU A 170 -10.29 1.29 -4.15
CA LEU A 170 -9.86 0.18 -3.30
C LEU A 170 -9.92 -1.12 -4.11
N ARG A 171 -8.87 -1.93 -3.99
CA ARG A 171 -8.65 -3.20 -4.69
C ARG A 171 -8.21 -4.26 -3.67
N ASN A 172 -8.43 -5.53 -3.99
CA ASN A 172 -8.12 -6.64 -3.09
C ASN A 172 -8.88 -6.50 -1.76
N VAL A 173 -10.14 -6.08 -1.84
CA VAL A 173 -11.06 -6.01 -0.71
C VAL A 173 -12.09 -7.12 -0.81
N ASN A 174 -12.61 -7.55 0.34
CA ASN A 174 -13.62 -8.60 0.42
C ASN A 174 -14.92 -8.16 -0.26
N PRO A 175 -15.60 -9.04 -1.01
CA PRO A 175 -16.86 -8.70 -1.67
C PRO A 175 -17.97 -8.26 -0.71
N ALA A 176 -18.01 -8.78 0.52
CA ALA A 176 -18.98 -8.36 1.53
C ALA A 176 -18.77 -6.90 1.98
N PHE A 177 -17.51 -6.44 1.99
CA PHE A 177 -17.21 -5.02 2.24
C PHE A 177 -17.67 -4.16 1.06
N VAL A 178 -17.43 -4.61 -0.18
CA VAL A 178 -17.84 -3.89 -1.39
C VAL A 178 -19.36 -3.72 -1.45
N THR A 179 -20.13 -4.77 -1.15
CA THR A 179 -21.59 -4.67 -1.11
C THR A 179 -22.06 -3.72 -0.01
N ALA A 180 -21.49 -3.80 1.19
CA ALA A 180 -21.84 -2.91 2.29
C ALA A 180 -21.54 -1.43 1.97
N VAL A 181 -20.41 -1.13 1.33
CA VAL A 181 -20.07 0.24 0.91
C VAL A 181 -21.03 0.72 -0.18
N ARG A 182 -21.38 -0.13 -1.16
CA ARG A 182 -22.36 0.26 -2.20
C ARG A 182 -23.74 0.52 -1.61
N HIS A 183 -24.19 -0.29 -0.66
CA HIS A 183 -25.44 -0.04 0.05
C HIS A 183 -25.41 1.30 0.80
N SER A 184 -24.31 1.65 1.48
CA SER A 184 -24.21 2.95 2.17
C SER A 184 -24.13 4.13 1.21
N GLN A 185 -23.50 3.96 0.03
CA GLN A 185 -23.47 4.96 -1.02
C GLN A 185 -24.87 5.16 -1.64
N GLN A 186 -25.60 4.07 -1.90
CA GLN A 186 -26.97 4.12 -2.40
C GLN A 186 -27.92 4.77 -1.39
N ALA A 187 -27.79 4.44 -0.10
CA ALA A 187 -28.58 5.06 0.97
C ALA A 187 -28.34 6.58 1.04
N ARG A 188 -27.07 7.03 0.97
CA ARG A 188 -26.73 8.45 0.93
C ARG A 188 -27.25 9.14 -0.33
N ALA A 189 -27.10 8.51 -1.50
CA ALA A 189 -27.63 9.03 -2.75
C ALA A 189 -29.17 9.19 -2.71
N ALA A 190 -29.88 8.24 -2.09
CA ALA A 190 -31.32 8.33 -1.89
C ALA A 190 -31.71 9.49 -0.96
N GLN A 191 -30.95 9.73 0.12
CA GLN A 191 -31.17 10.86 1.03
C GLN A 191 -30.99 12.21 0.32
N PHE A 192 -29.95 12.38 -0.49
CA PHE A 192 -29.76 13.59 -1.28
C PHE A 192 -30.86 13.76 -2.34
N GLY A 193 -31.29 12.67 -2.99
CA GLY A 193 -32.42 12.71 -3.93
C GLY A 193 -33.75 13.10 -3.29
N GLN A 194 -33.98 12.72 -2.03
CA GLN A 194 -35.17 13.11 -1.26
C GLN A 194 -35.11 14.56 -0.78
N ALA A 195 -33.94 15.05 -0.35
CA ALA A 195 -33.76 16.44 0.09
C ALA A 195 -33.90 17.46 -1.04
N THR A 196 -33.69 17.05 -2.30
CA THR A 196 -33.81 17.91 -3.47
C THR A 196 -35.23 17.92 -4.06
N ARG A 197 -36.18 17.14 -3.51
CA ARG A 197 -37.60 17.22 -3.91
C ARG A 197 -38.23 18.46 -3.30
N PRO A 198 -38.66 19.47 -4.09
CA PRO A 198 -39.40 20.60 -3.56
C PRO A 198 -40.73 20.11 -2.94
N PRO A 199 -41.18 20.71 -1.82
CA PRO A 199 -42.42 20.33 -1.15
C PRO A 199 -43.62 20.83 -1.95
N LEU A 200 -43.99 20.18 -3.05
CA LEU A 200 -45.24 20.46 -3.75
C LEU A 200 -45.92 19.18 -4.22
N MET A 201 -47.20 19.10 -3.85
CA MET A 201 -48.22 18.09 -4.16
C MET A 201 -48.34 16.90 -3.20
N GLN A 202 -48.57 17.20 -1.92
CA GLN A 202 -49.63 16.53 -1.16
C GLN A 202 -50.91 17.37 -1.30
N GLN A 203 -51.70 17.10 -2.32
CA GLN A 203 -53.13 17.43 -2.39
C GLN A 203 -53.88 16.18 -2.79
#